data_AF-A0A7Z8PEJ5-F1
#
_entry.id   AF-A0A7Z8PEJ5-F1
#
_cell.length_a   1.000
_cell.length_b   1.000
_cell.length_c   1.000
_cell.angle_alpha   90.00
_cell.angle_beta   90.00
_cell.angle_gamma   90.00
#
_symmetry.space_group_name_H-M   'P 1'
#
loop_
_entity.id
_entity.type
_entity.pdbx_description
1 polymer ?
#
loop_
_entity_poly.entity_id
_entity_poly.type
_entity_poly.pdbx_seq_one_letter_code
_entity_poly.pdbx_strand_id
1 'polypeptide(L)'
;MAFGKFRDAMDRHLKRLRKGEAHKIKPADLDKMITKLEKRRQDLLAEAQAKPQKAERITHKQAALDEMLANARSLRARLEPAADDPDSGA
;
A
#
# COMPACT_ATOMS: atom_id res chain seq x y z
N MET A 1 -11.62 -14.23 1.19
CA MET A 1 -11.01 -13.21 2.09
C MET A 1 -10.70 -11.95 1.28
N ALA A 2 -11.17 -10.78 1.72
CA ALA A 2 -11.10 -9.54 0.94
C ALA A 2 -9.68 -8.97 0.72
N PHE A 3 -8.66 -9.50 1.41
CA PHE A 3 -7.27 -9.04 1.31
C PHE A 3 -6.48 -9.65 0.15
N GLY A 4 -6.94 -10.80 -0.39
CA GLY A 4 -6.18 -11.56 -1.40
C GLY A 4 -5.83 -10.70 -2.63
N LYS A 5 -6.82 -10.00 -3.19
CA LYS A 5 -6.62 -9.16 -4.38
C LYS A 5 -5.63 -8.01 -4.16
N PHE A 6 -5.61 -7.42 -2.96
CA PHE A 6 -4.65 -6.36 -2.63
C PHE A 6 -3.25 -6.93 -2.42
N ARG A 7 -3.14 -8.11 -1.79
CA ARG A 7 -1.87 -8.80 -1.59
C ARG A 7 -1.27 -9.23 -2.93
N ASP A 8 -2.08 -9.77 -3.83
CA ASP A 8 -1.65 -10.14 -5.18
C ASP A 8 -1.19 -8.92 -6.00
N ALA A 9 -1.89 -7.79 -5.87
CA ALA A 9 -1.48 -6.54 -6.50
C ALA A 9 -0.14 -6.05 -5.95
N MET A 10 0.02 -6.04 -4.63
CA MET A 10 1.26 -5.67 -3.96
C MET A 10 2.43 -6.58 -4.39
N ASP A 11 2.23 -7.89 -4.37
CA ASP A 11 3.25 -8.87 -4.78
C ASP A 11 3.67 -8.66 -6.23
N ARG A 12 2.74 -8.31 -7.13
CA ARG A 12 3.08 -7.98 -8.52
C ARG A 12 3.95 -6.73 -8.60
N HIS A 13 3.62 -5.68 -7.84
CA HIS A 13 4.42 -4.47 -7.82
C HIS A 13 5.82 -4.70 -7.23
N LEU A 14 5.93 -5.44 -6.12
CA LEU A 14 7.21 -5.82 -5.52
C LEU A 14 8.05 -6.69 -6.46
N LYS A 15 7.44 -7.64 -7.18
CA LYS A 15 8.13 -8.45 -8.19
C LYS A 15 8.67 -7.60 -9.33
N ARG A 16 7.90 -6.62 -9.82
CA ARG A 16 8.37 -5.67 -10.85
C ARG A 16 9.55 -4.85 -10.34
N LEU A 17 9.48 -4.35 -9.11
CA LEU A 17 10.58 -3.60 -8.50
C LEU A 17 11.86 -4.45 -8.40
N ARG A 18 11.76 -5.70 -7.92
CA ARG A 18 12.91 -6.63 -7.84
C ARG A 18 13.53 -6.96 -9.20
N LYS A 19 12.74 -6.86 -10.27
CA LYS A 19 13.20 -7.06 -11.66
C LYS A 19 13.75 -5.77 -12.30
N GLY A 20 13.82 -4.66 -11.58
CA GLY A 20 14.20 -3.35 -12.14
C GLY A 20 13.13 -2.71 -13.03
N GLU A 21 11.91 -3.27 -13.06
CA GLU A 21 10.80 -2.79 -13.89
C GLU A 21 9.97 -1.71 -13.18
N ALA A 22 10.63 -0.83 -12.41
CA ALA A 22 9.98 0.25 -11.67
C ALA A 22 9.14 1.15 -12.59
N HIS A 23 9.63 1.45 -13.79
CA HIS A 23 8.94 2.21 -14.83
C HIS A 23 7.60 1.59 -15.29
N LYS A 24 7.37 0.28 -15.05
CA LYS A 24 6.09 -0.41 -15.34
C LYS A 24 5.09 -0.31 -14.19
N ILE A 25 5.46 0.32 -13.08
CA ILE A 25 4.58 0.54 -11.94
C ILE A 25 4.03 1.95 -12.07
N LYS A 26 2.73 2.06 -12.37
CA LYS A 26 2.07 3.36 -12.46
C LYS A 26 1.87 3.91 -11.06
N PRO A 27 2.38 5.12 -10.76
CA PRO A 27 2.19 5.72 -9.44
C PRO A 27 0.69 5.84 -9.07
N ALA A 28 -0.17 6.19 -10.04
CA ALA A 28 -1.62 6.29 -9.84
C ALA A 28 -2.30 4.96 -9.44
N ASP A 29 -1.73 3.81 -9.80
CA ASP A 29 -2.28 2.51 -9.35
C ASP A 29 -1.97 2.27 -7.87
N LEU A 30 -0.82 2.75 -7.39
CA LEU A 30 -0.46 2.71 -5.97
C LEU A 30 -1.31 3.68 -5.14
N ASP A 31 -1.59 4.89 -5.64
CA ASP A 31 -2.46 5.84 -4.95
C ASP A 31 -3.86 5.25 -4.74
N LYS A 32 -4.44 4.67 -5.79
CA LYS A 32 -5.73 3.98 -5.71
C LYS A 32 -5.70 2.83 -4.71
N MET A 33 -4.58 2.11 -4.62
CA MET A 33 -4.42 1.03 -3.65
C MET A 33 -4.34 1.58 -2.22
N ILE A 34 -3.55 2.63 -1.98
CA ILE A 34 -3.42 3.32 -0.69
C ILE A 34 -4.79 3.79 -0.21
N THR A 35 -5.54 4.53 -1.04
CA THR A 35 -6.87 5.02 -0.69
C THR A 35 -7.83 3.89 -0.32
N LYS A 36 -7.79 2.77 -1.04
CA LYS A 36 -8.63 1.59 -0.73
C LYS A 36 -8.23 0.91 0.57
N LEU A 37 -6.94 0.80 0.85
CA LEU A 37 -6.43 0.21 2.09
C LEU A 37 -6.76 1.12 3.29
N GLU A 38 -6.65 2.43 3.15
CA GLU A 38 -7.02 3.41 4.18
C GLU A 38 -8.51 3.36 4.50
N LYS A 39 -9.36 3.36 3.46
CA LYS A 39 -10.82 3.19 3.65
C LYS A 39 -11.12 1.89 4.40
N ARG A 40 -10.45 0.80 4.02
CA ARG A 40 -10.65 -0.49 4.69
C ARG A 40 -10.18 -0.49 6.14
N ARG A 41 -9.11 0.25 6.46
CA ARG A 41 -8.62 0.45 7.82
C ARG A 41 -9.64 1.19 8.67
N GLN A 42 -10.27 2.23 8.13
CA GLN A 42 -11.35 2.96 8.78
C GLN A 42 -12.57 2.07 9.02
N ASP A 43 -12.98 1.27 8.02
CA ASP A 43 -14.09 0.31 8.18
C ASP A 43 -13.83 -0.68 9.32
N LEU A 44 -12.60 -1.21 9.42
CA LEU A 44 -12.22 -2.13 10.49
C LEU A 44 -12.17 -1.45 11.85
N LEU A 45 -11.72 -0.18 11.90
CA LEU A 45 -11.73 0.60 13.15
C LEU A 45 -13.17 0.77 13.65
N ALA A 46 -14.10 1.14 12.76
CA ALA A 46 -15.51 1.23 13.08
C ALA A 46 -16.10 -0.14 13.49
N GLU A 47 -15.70 -1.23 12.82
CA GLU A 47 -16.11 -2.59 13.20
C GLU A 47 -15.60 -2.99 14.60
N ALA A 48 -14.36 -2.64 14.94
CA ALA A 48 -13.79 -2.91 16.27
C ALA A 48 -14.52 -2.15 17.36
N GLN A 49 -14.85 -0.88 17.12
CA GLN A 49 -15.64 -0.06 18.05
C GLN A 49 -17.06 -0.63 18.24
N ALA A 50 -17.69 -1.07 17.15
CA ALA A 50 -19.04 -1.66 17.21
C ALA A 50 -19.08 -3.07 17.80
N LYS A 51 -17.96 -3.83 17.74
CA LYS A 51 -17.88 -5.23 18.16
C LYS A 51 -16.61 -5.48 18.98
N PRO A 52 -16.54 -4.99 20.23
CA PRO A 52 -15.36 -5.14 21.07
C PRO A 52 -15.00 -6.61 21.34
N GLN A 53 -15.98 -7.52 21.34
CA GLN A 53 -15.72 -8.97 21.46
C GLN A 53 -14.97 -9.59 20.26
N LYS A 54 -14.80 -8.83 19.17
CA LYS A 54 -13.99 -9.21 18.00
C LYS A 54 -12.74 -8.36 17.85
N ALA A 55 -12.44 -7.49 18.84
CA ALA A 55 -11.38 -6.50 18.76
C ALA A 55 -10.03 -7.15 18.43
N GLU A 56 -9.59 -8.19 19.14
CA GLU A 56 -8.30 -8.85 18.88
C GLU A 56 -8.15 -9.31 17.42
N ARG A 57 -9.15 -10.02 16.90
CA ARG A 57 -9.15 -10.49 15.50
C ARG A 57 -9.16 -9.32 14.51
N ILE A 58 -9.79 -8.20 14.86
CA ILE A 58 -9.80 -7.00 14.03
C ILE A 58 -8.45 -6.29 14.09
N THR A 59 -7.82 -6.19 15.26
CA THR A 59 -6.48 -5.65 15.46
C THR A 59 -5.45 -6.42 14.63
N HIS A 60 -5.51 -7.75 14.61
CA HIS A 60 -4.65 -8.55 13.73
C HIS A 60 -4.82 -8.24 12.25
N LYS A 61 -6.06 -7.97 11.80
CA LYS A 61 -6.32 -7.56 10.41
C LYS A 61 -5.82 -6.14 10.14
N GLN A 62 -5.92 -5.24 11.11
CA GLN A 62 -5.40 -3.88 11.01
C GLN A 62 -3.88 -3.89 10.90
N ALA A 63 -3.17 -4.70 11.70
CA ALA A 63 -1.72 -4.83 11.61
C ALA A 63 -1.26 -5.26 10.20
N ALA A 64 -1.92 -6.25 9.61
CA ALA A 64 -1.62 -6.68 8.24
C ALA A 64 -1.92 -5.59 7.19
N LEU A 65 -2.97 -4.79 7.37
CA LEU A 65 -3.27 -3.66 6.49
C LEU A 65 -2.24 -2.53 6.64
N ASP A 66 -1.80 -2.26 7.86
CA ASP A 66 -0.82 -1.22 8.16
C ASP A 66 0.55 -1.55 7.54
N GLU A 67 0.96 -2.82 7.58
CA GLU A 67 2.14 -3.30 6.86
C GLU A 67 2.00 -3.11 5.34
N MET A 68 0.84 -3.46 4.77
CA MET A 68 0.58 -3.25 3.34
C MET A 68 0.57 -1.77 2.96
N LEU A 69 0.03 -0.89 3.82
CA LEU A 69 0.05 0.55 3.62
C LEU A 69 1.47 1.11 3.66
N ALA A 70 2.28 0.68 4.62
CA ALA A 70 3.69 1.08 4.72
C ALA A 70 4.46 0.70 3.45
N ASN A 71 4.27 -0.54 2.96
CA ASN A 71 4.87 -1.01 1.72
C ASN A 71 4.38 -0.23 0.48
N ALA A 72 3.07 0.05 0.39
CA ALA A 72 2.50 0.83 -0.71
C ALA A 72 3.10 2.24 -0.77
N ARG A 73 3.16 2.92 0.38
CA ARG A 73 3.70 4.28 0.53
C ARG A 73 5.19 4.32 0.25
N SER A 74 5.96 3.36 0.77
CA SER A 74 7.39 3.23 0.49
C SER A 74 7.66 3.03 -1.00
N LEU A 75 6.88 2.16 -1.66
CA LEU A 75 7.00 1.95 -3.09
C LEU A 75 6.60 3.21 -3.88
N ARG A 76 5.55 3.92 -3.46
CA ARG A 76 5.14 5.18 -4.09
C ARG A 76 6.23 6.24 -4.01
N ALA A 77 6.85 6.40 -2.84
CA ALA A 77 7.97 7.34 -2.65
C ALA A 77 9.19 6.98 -3.51
N ARG A 78 9.47 5.69 -3.71
CA ARG A 78 10.56 5.21 -4.59
C ARG A 78 10.28 5.40 -6.09
N LEU A 79 9.01 5.61 -6.45
CA LEU A 79 8.57 5.81 -7.84
C LEU A 79 8.32 7.28 -8.16
N GLU A 80 8.34 8.16 -7.16
CA GLU A 80 8.52 9.57 -7.46
C GLU A 80 9.87 9.70 -8.16
N PRO A 81 9.92 10.37 -9.33
CA PRO A 81 11.20 10.76 -9.89
C PRO A 81 11.93 11.53 -8.79
N ALA A 82 13.23 11.32 -8.62
CA ALA A 82 14.05 12.25 -7.87
C ALA A 82 13.75 13.63 -8.46
N ALA A 83 12.92 14.41 -7.77
CA ALA A 83 12.88 15.83 -8.00
C ALA A 83 14.30 16.28 -7.68
N ASP A 84 14.93 16.93 -8.66
CA ASP A 84 16.31 17.40 -8.66
C ASP A 84 17.38 16.38 -9.10
N ASP A 85 17.48 16.21 -10.42
CA ASP A 85 18.80 16.22 -11.07
C ASP A 85 18.91 17.54 -11.88
N PRO A 86 19.36 18.65 -11.25
CA PRO A 86 19.60 19.91 -11.95
C PRO A 86 21.00 19.97 -12.60
N ASP A 87 21.76 18.88 -12.70
CA ASP A 87 23.17 18.94 -13.14
C ASP A 87 23.46 18.14 -14.43
N SER A 88 22.60 18.28 -15.42
CA SER A 88 22.93 17.94 -16.82
C SER A 88 22.62 19.13 -17.72
N GLY A 89 23.43 20.18 -17.59
CA GLY A 89 23.40 21.29 -18.53
C GLY A 89 24.13 22.55 -18.09
N ALA A 90 25.47 22.51 -18.09
CA ALA A 90 26.30 23.66 -18.45
C ALA A 90 27.70 23.18 -18.86
#